data_AF-A0ABD6U5A6-F1
#
_entry.id   AF-A0ABD6U5A6-F1
#
_cell.length_a   1.000
_cell.length_b   1.000
_cell.length_c   1.000
_cell.angle_alpha   90.00
_cell.angle_beta   90.00
_cell.angle_gamma   90.00
#
_symmetry.space_group_name_H-M   'P 1'
#
loop_
_entity.id
_entity.type
_entity.pdbx_description
1 polymer ?
#
loop_
_entity_poly.entity_id
_entity_poly.type
_entity_poly.pdbx_seq_one_letter_code
_entity_poly.pdbx_strand_id
1 'polypeptide(L)'
;MPDASAIIKTALAEALMEAEEKGDLVIATSIINDVTEPMAEAVKSVYAGIFTTQELAALSNLVFQATSDDRFYDWEMPTLVGYTREEMQSLGEKLRELAIL
;
A
#
# COMPACT_ATOMS: atom_id res chain seq x y z
N MET A 1 8.35 -0.69 7.54
CA MET A 1 6.98 -0.49 8.07
C MET A 1 6.23 -1.82 7.97
N PRO A 2 5.13 -2.08 8.70
CA PRO A 2 4.41 -3.34 8.59
C PRO A 2 3.89 -3.55 7.15
N ASP A 3 4.03 -4.77 6.64
CA ASP A 3 3.56 -5.21 5.32
C ASP A 3 2.08 -4.80 5.11
N ALA A 4 1.80 -4.02 4.06
CA ALA A 4 0.44 -3.56 3.74
C ALA A 4 -0.56 -4.73 3.62
N SER A 5 -0.08 -5.90 3.19
CA SER A 5 -0.84 -7.15 3.16
C SER A 5 -1.30 -7.57 4.57
N ALA A 6 -0.40 -7.51 5.55
CA ALA A 6 -0.70 -7.86 6.93
C ALA A 6 -1.70 -6.87 7.56
N ILE A 7 -1.58 -5.57 7.25
CA ILE A 7 -2.50 -4.54 7.75
C ILE A 7 -3.93 -4.78 7.20
N ILE A 8 -4.06 -5.05 5.90
CA ILE A 8 -5.37 -5.31 5.26
C ILE A 8 -6.01 -6.57 5.86
N LYS A 9 -5.23 -7.65 6.04
CA LYS A 9 -5.74 -8.89 6.63
C LYS A 9 -6.24 -8.69 8.06
N THR A 10 -5.51 -7.95 8.89
CA THR A 10 -5.92 -7.65 10.27
C THR A 10 -7.19 -6.80 10.29
N ALA A 11 -7.26 -5.73 9.48
CA ALA A 11 -8.44 -4.87 9.41
C ALA A 11 -9.69 -5.63 8.91
N LEU A 12 -9.53 -6.53 7.93
CA LEU A 12 -10.61 -7.40 7.48
C LEU A 12 -11.06 -8.37 8.57
N ALA A 13 -10.13 -8.96 9.31
CA ALA A 13 -10.46 -9.87 10.42
C ALA A 13 -11.29 -9.16 11.50
N GLU A 14 -10.87 -7.96 11.91
CA GLU A 14 -11.59 -7.13 12.88
C GLU A 14 -13.00 -6.79 12.39
N ALA A 15 -13.13 -6.30 11.16
CA ALA A 15 -14.42 -5.94 10.59
C ALA A 15 -15.39 -7.14 10.46
N LEU A 16 -14.88 -8.31 10.07
CA LEU A 16 -15.68 -9.53 9.96
C LEU A 16 -16.16 -10.02 11.33
N MET A 17 -15.28 -10.00 12.34
CA MET A 17 -15.66 -10.38 13.71
C MET A 17 -16.72 -9.43 14.29
N GLU A 18 -16.58 -8.12 14.06
CA GLU A 18 -17.60 -7.16 14.50
C GLU A 18 -18.94 -7.38 13.78
N ALA A 19 -18.93 -7.69 12.48
CA ALA A 19 -20.14 -7.95 11.72
C ALA A 19 -20.82 -9.25 12.16
N GLU A 20 -20.04 -10.27 12.53
CA GLU A 20 -20.56 -11.50 13.13
C GLU A 20 -21.19 -11.23 14.51
N GLU A 21 -20.54 -10.43 15.37
CA GLU A 21 -21.07 -10.07 16.68
C GLU A 21 -22.40 -9.29 16.58
N LYS A 22 -22.52 -8.42 15.56
CA LYS A 22 -23.75 -7.68 15.26
C LYS A 22 -24.86 -8.56 14.65
N GLY A 23 -24.51 -9.78 14.21
CA GLY A 23 -25.43 -10.70 13.55
C GLY A 23 -25.72 -10.36 12.09
N ASP A 24 -24.90 -9.49 11.48
CA ASP A 24 -25.02 -9.12 10.07
C ASP A 24 -24.57 -10.26 9.14
N LEU A 25 -23.67 -11.12 9.63
CA LEU A 25 -23.18 -12.33 8.95
C LEU A 25 -22.89 -13.45 9.97
N VAL A 26 -22.61 -14.65 9.46
CA VAL A 26 -22.15 -15.80 10.28
C VAL A 26 -20.87 -16.36 9.67
N ILE A 27 -19.82 -16.51 10.47
CA ILE A 27 -18.55 -17.09 10.06
C ILE A 27 -18.57 -18.58 10.42
N ALA A 28 -18.71 -19.43 9.41
CA ALA A 28 -18.85 -20.88 9.62
C ALA A 28 -17.51 -21.59 9.93
N THR A 29 -16.37 -20.91 9.80
CA THR A 29 -15.03 -21.45 10.08
C THR A 29 -14.50 -20.90 11.40
N SER A 30 -13.70 -21.70 12.10
CA SER A 30 -12.95 -21.24 13.29
C SER A 30 -11.63 -20.53 12.94
N ILE A 31 -11.25 -20.52 11.66
CA ILE A 31 -9.99 -19.93 11.18
C ILE A 31 -10.33 -18.69 10.36
N ILE A 32 -10.31 -17.52 11.00
CA ILE A 32 -10.64 -16.24 10.35
C ILE A 32 -9.73 -15.94 9.15
N ASN A 33 -8.47 -16.39 9.22
CA ASN A 33 -7.49 -16.22 8.15
C ASN A 33 -7.90 -16.89 6.83
N ASP A 34 -8.62 -18.01 6.89
CA ASP A 34 -9.08 -18.72 5.68
C ASP A 34 -10.07 -17.87 4.87
N VAL A 35 -10.76 -16.93 5.53
CA VAL A 35 -11.71 -16.01 4.89
C VAL A 35 -11.04 -14.69 4.54
N THR A 36 -10.16 -14.16 5.40
CA THR A 36 -9.54 -12.84 5.18
C THR A 36 -8.45 -12.87 4.12
N GLU A 37 -7.71 -13.97 3.95
CA GLU A 37 -6.67 -14.12 2.94
C GLU A 37 -7.20 -13.93 1.50
N PRO A 38 -8.22 -14.68 1.03
CA PRO A 38 -8.76 -14.47 -0.32
C PRO A 38 -9.44 -13.11 -0.49
N MET A 39 -10.03 -12.54 0.57
CA MET A 39 -10.62 -11.19 0.51
C MET A 39 -9.55 -10.10 0.38
N ALA A 40 -8.43 -10.23 1.10
CA ALA A 40 -7.29 -9.34 0.97
C ALA A 40 -6.70 -9.39 -0.44
N GLU A 41 -6.59 -10.58 -1.03
CA GLU A 41 -6.14 -10.74 -2.42
C GLU A 41 -7.13 -10.11 -3.43
N ALA A 42 -8.43 -10.25 -3.20
CA ALA A 42 -9.44 -9.58 -4.03
C ALA A 42 -9.33 -8.05 -3.95
N VAL A 43 -9.15 -7.49 -2.74
CA VAL A 43 -8.93 -6.04 -2.55
C VAL A 43 -7.61 -5.58 -3.21
N LYS A 44 -6.55 -6.38 -3.07
CA LYS A 44 -5.28 -6.13 -3.77
C LYS A 44 -5.46 -6.06 -5.26
N SER A 45 -6.22 -6.99 -5.85
CA SER A 45 -6.43 -7.01 -7.30
C SER A 45 -7.08 -5.73 -7.83
N VAL A 46 -7.86 -5.02 -7.01
CA VAL A 46 -8.51 -3.75 -7.37
C VAL A 46 -7.55 -2.56 -7.22
N TYR A 47 -6.73 -2.50 -6.16
CA TYR A 47 -5.82 -1.37 -5.92
C TYR A 47 -4.47 -1.52 -6.63
N ALA A 48 -3.87 -2.71 -6.59
CA ALA A 48 -2.62 -3.03 -7.30
C ALA A 48 -2.87 -3.25 -8.79
N GLY A 49 -4.11 -3.48 -9.22
CA GLY A 49 -4.48 -3.53 -10.63
C GLY A 49 -4.32 -2.20 -11.38
N ILE A 50 -4.06 -1.09 -10.68
CA ILE A 50 -3.85 0.23 -11.28
C ILE A 50 -2.43 0.39 -11.83
N PHE A 51 -1.44 -0.25 -11.19
CA PHE A 51 -0.04 -0.19 -11.60
C PHE A 51 0.58 -1.58 -11.52
N THR A 52 1.17 -2.04 -12.62
CA THR A 52 2.01 -3.23 -12.63
C THR A 52 3.23 -3.05 -11.72
N THR A 53 3.77 -4.16 -11.23
CA THR A 53 5.06 -4.22 -10.52
C THR A 53 6.16 -3.39 -11.22
N GLN A 54 6.21 -3.45 -12.54
CA GLN A 54 7.20 -2.73 -13.34
C GLN A 54 6.96 -1.22 -13.34
N GLU A 55 5.71 -0.76 -13.40
CA GLU A 55 5.35 0.66 -13.30
C GLU A 55 5.66 1.21 -11.92
N LEU A 56 5.37 0.46 -10.85
CA LEU A 56 5.72 0.85 -9.48
C LEU A 56 7.24 0.96 -9.29
N ALA A 57 8.01 0.01 -9.82
CA ALA A 57 9.47 0.07 -9.81
C ALA A 57 10.01 1.27 -10.61
N ALA A 58 9.42 1.56 -11.78
CA ALA A 58 9.79 2.70 -12.60
C ALA A 58 9.52 4.03 -11.89
N LEU A 59 8.36 4.18 -11.25
CA LEU A 59 7.99 5.37 -10.47
C LEU A 59 8.91 5.54 -9.26
N SER A 60 9.20 4.46 -8.53
CA SER A 60 10.13 4.48 -7.41
C SER A 60 11.53 4.95 -7.83
N ASN A 61 12.06 4.42 -8.93
CA ASN A 61 13.37 4.83 -9.46
C ASN A 61 13.38 6.30 -9.88
N LEU A 62 12.30 6.78 -10.50
CA LEU A 62 12.17 8.17 -10.92
C LEU A 62 12.15 9.12 -9.72
N VAL A 63 11.45 8.73 -8.65
CA VAL A 63 11.46 9.44 -7.37
C VAL A 63 12.87 9.50 -6.78
N PHE A 64 13.56 8.37 -6.66
CA PHE A 64 14.91 8.35 -6.11
C PHE A 64 15.90 9.17 -6.94
N GLN A 65 15.80 9.12 -8.27
CA GLN A 65 16.61 9.94 -9.15
C GLN A 65 16.32 11.43 -8.94
N ALA A 66 15.05 11.82 -8.85
CA ALA A 66 14.66 13.21 -8.63
C ALA A 66 15.14 13.73 -7.27
N THR A 67 15.05 12.93 -6.21
CA THR A 67 15.50 13.32 -4.86
C THR A 67 17.02 13.24 -4.67
N SER A 68 17.76 12.61 -5.59
CA SER A 68 19.22 12.47 -5.48
C SER A 68 20.01 13.73 -5.85
N ASP A 69 19.40 14.64 -6.60
CA ASP A 69 20.01 15.94 -6.94
C ASP A 69 19.40 17.03 -6.08
N ASP A 70 20.16 17.44 -5.07
CA ASP A 70 19.71 18.42 -4.10
C ASP A 70 19.39 19.79 -4.72
N ARG A 71 20.09 20.16 -5.79
CA ARG A 71 19.94 21.47 -6.44
C ARG A 71 18.69 21.50 -7.32
N PHE A 72 18.33 20.34 -7.87
CA PHE A 72 17.14 20.18 -8.68
C PHE A 72 15.89 20.09 -7.81
N TYR A 73 15.94 19.28 -6.75
CA TYR A 73 14.76 19.08 -5.92
C TYR A 73 14.48 20.30 -5.02
N ASP A 74 15.43 20.89 -4.28
CA ASP A 74 15.08 21.97 -3.31
C ASP A 74 14.64 23.30 -3.91
N TRP A 75 14.62 23.44 -5.23
CA TRP A 75 14.23 24.70 -5.86
C TRP A 75 12.72 24.80 -6.09
N GLU A 76 12.20 24.27 -7.21
CA GLU A 76 10.77 24.41 -7.55
C GLU A 76 9.97 23.12 -7.30
N MET A 77 10.64 21.97 -7.19
CA MET A 77 9.97 20.67 -7.15
C MET A 77 9.08 20.48 -5.92
N PRO A 78 9.46 20.86 -4.68
CA PRO A 78 8.60 20.76 -3.51
C PRO A 78 7.31 21.54 -3.63
N THR A 79 7.35 22.68 -4.33
CA THR A 79 6.17 23.52 -4.53
C THR A 79 5.27 22.96 -5.63
N LEU A 80 5.87 22.42 -6.71
CA LEU A 80 5.13 21.82 -7.82
C LEU A 80 4.49 20.47 -7.45
N VAL A 81 5.23 19.66 -6.69
CA VAL A 81 4.85 18.29 -6.32
C VAL A 81 4.10 18.25 -4.99
N GLY A 82 4.26 19.28 -4.15
CA GLY A 82 3.60 19.38 -2.85
C GLY A 82 4.20 18.50 -1.76
N TYR A 83 5.42 17.98 -1.99
CA TYR A 83 6.16 17.11 -1.07
C TYR A 83 7.58 17.63 -0.87
N THR A 84 8.06 17.64 0.38
CA THR A 84 9.50 17.85 0.63
C THR A 84 10.32 16.72 0.03
N ARG A 85 11.63 16.90 -0.05
CA ARG A 85 12.53 15.82 -0.52
C ARG A 85 12.36 14.56 0.31
N GLU A 86 12.34 14.70 1.64
CA GLU A 86 12.23 13.56 2.55
C GLU A 86 10.90 12.82 2.38
N GLU A 87 9.81 13.58 2.22
CA GLU A 87 8.48 13.00 2.00
C GLU A 87 8.41 12.28 0.65
N MET A 88 9.03 12.84 -0.39
CA MET A 88 9.10 12.19 -1.69
C MET A 88 9.97 10.94 -1.65
N GLN A 89 11.09 10.97 -0.93
CA GLN A 89 11.93 9.79 -0.73
C GLN A 89 11.16 8.67 -0.01
N SER A 90 10.37 9.02 1.00
CA SER A 90 9.47 8.07 1.68
C SER A 90 8.39 7.51 0.73
N LEU A 91 7.88 8.31 -0.19
CA LEU A 91 6.97 7.83 -1.23
C LEU A 91 7.65 6.83 -2.17
N GLY A 92 8.89 7.11 -2.59
CA GLY A 92 9.70 6.20 -3.42
C GLY A 92 9.93 4.84 -2.75
N GLU A 93 10.15 4.82 -1.44
CA GLU A 93 10.27 3.59 -0.65
C GLU A 93 8.95 2.81 -0.61
N LYS A 94 7.82 3.47 -0.34
CA LYS A 94 6.50 2.82 -0.37
C LYS A 94 6.21 2.20 -1.73
N LEU A 95 6.45 2.93 -2.82
CA LEU A 95 6.26 2.43 -4.18
C LEU A 95 7.13 1.20 -4.47
N ARG A 96 8.36 1.18 -3.95
CA ARG A 96 9.26 0.03 -4.09
C ARG A 96 8.78 -1.20 -3.31
N GLU A 97 8.29 -1.01 -2.09
CA GLU A 97 7.72 -2.11 -1.29
C GLU A 97 6.50 -2.71 -2.01
N LEU A 98 5.66 -1.87 -2.62
CA LEU A 98 4.51 -2.33 -3.39
C LEU A 98 4.90 -3.08 -4.68
N ALA A 99 6.06 -2.77 -5.27
CA ALA A 99 6.58 -3.50 -6.43
C ALA A 99 7.14 -4.89 -6.09
N ILE A 100 7.37 -5.20 -4.81
CA ILE A 100 7.97 -6.48 -4.40
C ILE A 100 6.91 -7.49 -3.89
N LEU A 101 5.65 -7.04 -3.76
CA LEU A 101 4.48 -7.89 -3.53
C LEU A 101 4.14 -8.74 -4.77
#